data_AF-A0A966JNU3-F1
#
_entry.id   AF-A0A966JNU3-F1
#
_cell.length_a   1.000
_cell.length_b   1.000
_cell.length_c   1.000
_cell.angle_alpha   90.00
_cell.angle_beta   90.00
_cell.angle_gamma   90.00
#
_symmetry.space_group_name_H-M   'P 1'
#
loop_
_entity.id
_entity.type
_entity.pdbx_description
1 polymer ?
#
loop_
_entity_poly.entity_id
_entity_poly.type
_entity_poly.pdbx_seq_one_letter_code
_entity_poly.pdbx_strand_id
1 'polypeptide(L)' 'MEYFIVFFLLIFNGQEYRPIFLKMEDGRTFKTLEDCNRFGEKQGELIIETLNEQGIIYKDLMYKCVEEKSQEA' A
#
# COMPACT_ATOMS: atom_id res chain seq x y z
N MET A 1 16.74 11.97 -0.56
CA MET A 1 15.27 11.92 -0.46
C MET A 1 14.85 10.54 -0.91
N GLU A 2 14.24 9.81 0.01
CA GLU A 2 13.81 8.44 -0.21
C GLU A 2 12.31 8.39 0.02
N TYR A 3 11.58 7.68 -0.84
CA TYR A 3 10.13 7.52 -0.72
C TYR A 3 9.83 6.08 -0.32
N PHE A 4 8.83 5.89 0.53
CA PHE A 4 8.25 4.58 0.79
C PHE A 4 6.74 4.62 0.50
N ILE A 5 6.15 3.45 0.30
CA ILE A 5 4.73 3.33 0.00
C ILE A 5 3.94 2.81 1.19
N VAL A 6 2.76 3.38 1.40
CA VAL A 6 1.75 2.87 2.32
C VAL A 6 0.47 2.60 1.56
N PHE A 7 -0.08 1.41 1.72
CA PHE A 7 -1.41 1.06 1.24
C PHE A 7 -2.42 1.14 2.37
N PHE A 8 -3.62 1.56 2.02
CA PHE A 8 -4.80 1.58 2.86
C PHE A 8 -5.89 0.75 2.19
N LEU A 9 -6.38 -0.26 2.90
CA LEU A 9 -7.37 -1.21 2.40
C LEU A 9 -8.53 -1.31 3.38
N LEU A 10 -9.76 -1.35 2.87
CA LEU A 10 -10.97 -1.60 3.66
C LEU A 10 -11.47 -3.03 3.40
N ILE A 11 -11.20 -3.96 4.32
CA ILE A 11 -11.61 -5.37 4.23
C ILE A 11 -12.86 -5.62 5.07
N PHE A 12 -13.83 -6.38 4.54
CA PHE A 12 -14.98 -6.85 5.27
C PHE A 12 -14.64 -8.07 6.14
N ASN A 13 -14.99 -8.03 7.43
CA ASN A 13 -14.73 -9.13 8.37
C ASN A 13 -15.95 -10.02 8.65
N GLY A 14 -17.05 -9.86 7.91
CA GLY A 14 -18.32 -10.55 8.19
C GLY A 14 -19.37 -9.67 8.89
N GLN A 15 -18.98 -8.52 9.46
CA GLN A 15 -19.89 -7.58 10.12
C GLN A 15 -19.73 -6.14 9.60
N GLU A 16 -18.48 -5.69 9.44
CA GLU A 16 -18.13 -4.33 9.07
C GLU A 16 -16.88 -4.29 8.20
N TYR A 17 -16.63 -3.14 7.56
CA TYR A 17 -15.37 -2.88 6.88
C TYR A 17 -14.33 -2.36 7.86
N ARG A 18 -13.17 -3.01 7.92
CA ARG A 18 -12.05 -2.62 8.78
C ARG A 18 -10.88 -2.07 7.96
N PRO A 19 -10.28 -0.95 8.40
CA PRO A 19 -9.08 -0.42 7.78
C PRO A 19 -7.86 -1.26 8.11
N ILE A 20 -7.07 -1.54 7.09
CA ILE A 20 -5.74 -2.16 7.20
C ILE A 20 -4.73 -1.25 6.52
N PHE A 21 -3.64 -0.96 7.21
CA PHE A 21 -2.49 -0.27 6.66
C PHE A 21 -1.41 -1.29 6.35
N LEU A 22 -0.97 -1.34 5.10
CA LEU A 22 0.13 -2.19 4.68
C LEU A 22 1.31 -1.28 4.33
N LYS A 23 2.37 -1.34 5.13
CA LYS A 23 3.68 -0.83 4.74
C LYS A 23 4.49 -2.02 4.24
N MET A 24 5.04 -1.93 3.04
CA MET A 24 5.92 -2.97 2.51
C MET A 24 7.17 -3.07 3.40
N GLU A 25 7.43 -4.24 3.99
CA GLU A 25 8.55 -4.46 4.90
C GLU A 25 9.89 -4.76 4.20
N ASP A 26 9.93 -4.82 2.87
CA ASP A 26 11.13 -5.26 2.15
C ASP A 26 12.29 -4.24 2.13
N GLY A 27 12.15 -3.13 2.87
CA GLY A 27 13.16 -2.10 3.00
C GLY A 27 13.42 -1.32 1.70
N ARG A 28 12.60 -1.49 0.65
CA ARG A 28 12.74 -0.65 -0.55
C ARG A 28 12.36 0.79 -0.24
N THR A 29 13.32 1.64 -0.54
CA THR A 29 13.12 3.06 -0.71
C THR A 29 13.30 3.44 -2.18
N PHE A 30 12.47 4.37 -2.66
CA PHE A 30 12.50 4.86 -4.03
C PHE A 30 13.21 6.21 -4.09
N LYS A 31 14.03 6.42 -5.11
CA LYS A 31 14.74 7.69 -5.30
C LYS A 31 13.85 8.80 -5.85
N THR A 32 12.75 8.43 -6.50
CA THR A 32 11.81 9.37 -7.13
C THR A 32 10.38 9.03 -6.76
N LEU A 33 9.53 10.06 -6.75
CA LEU A 33 8.09 9.90 -6.56
C LEU A 33 7.44 9.10 -7.69
N GLU A 34 7.93 9.27 -8.93
CA GLU A 34 7.44 8.55 -10.10
C GLU A 34 7.68 7.04 -9.98
N ASP A 35 8.88 6.63 -9.58
CA ASP A 35 9.19 5.21 -9.36
C ASP A 35 8.35 4.60 -8.25
N CYS A 36 8.13 5.35 -7.16
CA CYS A 36 7.26 4.92 -6.07
C CYS A 36 5.80 4.74 -6.54
N ASN A 37 5.26 5.70 -7.30
CA ASN A 37 3.89 5.62 -7.81
C ASN A 37 3.72 4.45 -8.79
N ARG A 38 4.65 4.28 -9.73
CA ARG A 38 4.63 3.16 -10.69
C ARG A 38 4.71 1.80 -9.99
N PHE A 39 5.50 1.71 -8.92
CA PHE A 39 5.51 0.51 -8.08
C PHE A 39 4.19 0.32 -7.34
N GLY A 40 3.64 1.40 -6.79
CA GLY A 40 2.38 1.40 -6.05
C GLY A 40 1.18 0.95 -6.86
N GLU A 41 1.07 1.43 -8.09
CA GLU A 41 0.04 0.98 -9.03
C GLU A 41 0.11 -0.53 -9.27
N LYS A 42 1.30 -1.04 -9.63
CA LYS A 42 1.51 -2.49 -9.86
C LYS A 42 1.24 -3.35 -8.64
N GLN A 43 1.70 -2.92 -7.45
CA GLN A 43 1.43 -3.67 -6.22
C GLN A 43 -0.05 -3.59 -5.82
N GLY A 44 -0.72 -2.47 -6.10
CA GLY A 44 -2.15 -2.31 -5.87
C GLY A 44 -2.98 -3.31 -6.67
N GLU A 45 -2.64 -3.52 -7.95
CA GLU A 45 -3.24 -4.54 -8.80
C GLU A 45 -3.05 -5.94 -8.20
N LEU A 46 -1.82 -6.30 -7.81
CA LEU A 46 -1.51 -7.60 -7.21
C LEU A 46 -2.24 -7.84 -5.88
N ILE A 47 -2.39 -6.80 -5.06
CA ILE A 47 -3.18 -6.88 -3.81
C ILE A 47 -4.64 -7.20 -4.15
N ILE A 48 -5.24 -6.49 -5.11
CA ILE A 48 -6.63 -6.73 -5.52
C ILE A 48 -6.80 -8.15 -6.08
N GLU A 49 -5.90 -8.61 -6.94
CA GLU A 49 -5.91 -9.98 -7.47
C GLU A 49 -5.88 -11.01 -6.34
N THR A 50 -4.95 -10.84 -5.38
CA THR A 50 -4.82 -11.75 -4.23
C THR A 50 -6.08 -11.77 -3.36
N LEU A 51 -6.69 -10.62 -3.09
CA LEU A 51 -7.92 -10.53 -2.30
C LEU A 51 -9.06 -11.28 -3.00
N ASN A 52 -9.19 -11.11 -4.32
CA ASN A 52 -10.20 -11.80 -5.12
C ASN A 52 -9.99 -13.32 -5.13
N GLU A 53 -8.75 -13.78 -5.30
CA GLU A 53 -8.40 -15.22 -5.25
C GLU A 53 -8.73 -15.84 -3.89
N GLN A 54 -8.55 -15.10 -2.80
CA GLN A 54 -8.85 -15.54 -1.44
C GLN A 54 -10.33 -15.37 -1.06
N GLY A 55 -11.17 -14.84 -1.95
CA GLY A 55 -12.57 -14.56 -1.68
C GLY A 55 -12.80 -13.49 -0.61
N ILE A 56 -11.81 -12.60 -0.40
CA ILE A 56 -11.89 -11.52 0.58
C ILE A 56 -12.65 -10.35 -0.01
N ILE A 57 -13.78 -10.00 0.62
CA ILE A 57 -14.58 -8.84 0.23
C ILE A 57 -13.87 -7.57 0.71
N TYR A 58 -13.60 -6.64 -0.21
CA TYR A 58 -13.05 -5.33 0.10
C TYR A 58 -13.88 -4.21 -0.54
N LYS A 59 -13.78 -2.99 0.02
CA LYS A 59 -14.50 -1.82 -0.48
C LYS A 59 -13.64 -0.90 -1.34
N ASP A 60 -12.45 -0.59 -0.85
CA ASP A 60 -11.52 0.35 -1.49
C ASP A 60 -10.09 -0.03 -1.15
N LEU A 61 -9.19 0.23 -2.10
CA LEU A 61 -7.75 0.19 -1.94
C LEU A 61 -7.18 1.54 -2.42
N MET A 62 -6.39 2.18 -1.57
CA MET A 62 -5.67 3.41 -1.89
C MET A 62 -4.21 3.25 -1.52
N TYR A 63 -3.31 3.97 -2.19
CA TYR A 63 -1.91 4.03 -1.78
C TYR A 63 -1.40 5.47 -1.77
N LYS A 64 -0.33 5.68 -1.00
CA LYS A 64 0.39 6.94 -0.97
C LYS A 64 1.89 6.70 -0.89
N CYS A 65 2.62 7.38 -1.76
CA CYS A 65 4.06 7.54 -1.65
C CYS A 65 4.38 8.65 -0.66
N VAL A 66 5.15 8.30 0.37
CA VAL A 66 5.52 9.17 1.49
C VAL A 66 7.02 9.40 1.43
N GLU A 67 7.42 10.66 1.46
CA GLU A 67 8.82 11.04 1.58
C GLU A 67 9.32 10.73 3.00
N GLU A 68 10.37 9.94 3.09
CA GLU A 68 11.14 9.72 4.31
C GLU A 68 12.01 10.96 4.53
N LYS A 69 11.53 11.86 5.39
CA LYS A 69 12.38 12.89 5.97
C LYS A 69 13.29 12.21 6.97
N SER A 70 14.60 12.17 6.68
CA SER A 70 15.59 11.82 7.68
C SER A 70 15.35 12.73 8.88
N GLN A 71 14.95 12.15 10.01
CA GLN A 71 15.10 12.85 11.27
C GLN A 71 16.60 13.02 11.45
N GLU A 72 17.12 14.20 11.12
CA GLU A 72 18.41 14.64 11.64
C GLU A 72 18.27 14.61 13.17
N ALA A 73 18.90 13.61 13.78
CA ALA A 73 18.97 13.42 15.22
C ALA A 73 19.97 14.40 15.84
#